data_AF-A0A564SAA9-F1
#
_entry.id   AF-A0A564SAA9-F1
#
_cell.length_a   1.000
_cell.length_b   1.000
_cell.length_c   1.000
_cell.angle_alpha   90.00
_cell.angle_beta   90.00
_cell.angle_gamma   90.00
#
_symmetry.space_group_name_H-M   'P 1'
#
loop_
_entity.id
_entity.type
_entity.pdbx_description
1 polymer ?
#
loop_
_entity_poly.entity_id
_entity_poly.type
_entity_poly.pdbx_seq_one_letter_code
_entity_poly.pdbx_strand_id
1 'polypeptide(L)'
;MDERQVFVCKLIGKKELFYKGDENYLLIYVYHDQTYNLDNGTQVDTLLSNDSGVAFIVKTKEGTIYHAGDLNDWYWDGEPKADNQRLTSAYRAEIRKIKGMHFDAAFVPLDPRQGNHYADGILYFLKNVDCNVIFPMHYWNDANVIKRFITEYPQYKSRIKNTECAKGEEL
;
A
#
# COMPACT_ATOMS: atom_id res chain seq x y z
N MET A 1 13.18 16.27 -1.36
CA MET A 1 12.63 15.59 -0.17
C MET A 1 13.36 14.27 -0.07
N ASP A 2 13.73 13.81 1.12
CA ASP A 2 14.40 12.51 1.26
C ASP A 2 13.37 11.41 0.98
N GLU A 3 13.46 10.74 -0.16
CA GLU A 3 12.50 9.72 -0.62
C GLU A 3 12.72 8.35 0.05
N ARG A 4 13.68 8.25 0.97
CA ARG A 4 13.99 7.02 1.66
C ARG A 4 12.87 6.64 2.63
N GLN A 5 12.31 5.45 2.47
CA GLN A 5 11.52 4.81 3.52
C GLN A 5 12.31 3.69 4.20
N VAL A 6 11.92 3.40 5.44
CA VAL A 6 12.53 2.37 6.26
C VAL A 6 11.68 1.12 6.17
N PHE A 7 12.28 0.03 5.67
CA PHE A 7 11.71 -1.30 5.83
C PHE A 7 12.34 -1.95 7.07
N VAL A 8 11.51 -2.27 8.06
CA VAL A 8 11.95 -2.95 9.28
C VAL A 8 11.61 -4.44 9.15
N CYS A 9 12.64 -5.28 9.17
CA CYS A 9 12.46 -6.72 9.23
C CYS A 9 13.10 -7.25 10.51
N LYS A 10 12.36 -8.09 11.26
CA LYS A 10 12.94 -8.84 12.37
C LYS A 10 13.93 -9.85 11.82
N LEU A 11 15.19 -9.73 12.23
CA LEU A 11 16.25 -10.59 11.70
C LEU A 11 16.37 -11.91 12.43
N ILE A 12 16.81 -12.91 11.67
CA ILE A 12 17.54 -14.07 12.19
C ILE A 12 18.98 -13.97 11.64
N GLY A 13 19.72 -12.90 11.97
CA GLY A 13 21.02 -12.61 11.37
C GLY A 13 21.61 -11.23 11.73
N LYS A 14 22.82 -10.91 11.25
CA LYS A 14 23.50 -9.62 11.50
C LYS A 14 23.72 -8.82 10.21
N LYS A 15 23.04 -7.68 10.08
CA LYS A 15 23.38 -6.46 9.29
C LYS A 15 22.67 -5.25 9.94
N GLU A 16 23.07 -4.02 9.59
CA GLU A 16 22.74 -2.75 10.28
C GLU A 16 21.54 -2.83 11.24
N LEU A 17 21.90 -2.96 12.53
CA LEU A 17 21.02 -3.42 13.58
C LEU A 17 20.37 -2.24 14.27
N PHE A 18 19.04 -2.20 14.26
CA PHE A 18 18.27 -1.43 15.21
C PHE A 18 17.82 -2.35 16.36
N TYR A 19 17.82 -1.83 17.58
CA TYR A 19 17.43 -2.57 18.78
C TYR A 19 16.14 -1.98 19.36
N LYS A 20 15.16 -2.86 19.59
CA LYS A 20 14.00 -2.57 20.46
C LYS A 20 13.93 -3.68 21.50
N GLY A 21 14.43 -3.42 22.71
CA GLY A 21 14.67 -4.46 23.71
C GLY A 21 15.84 -5.38 23.30
N ASP A 22 15.73 -6.69 23.56
CA ASP A 22 16.74 -7.72 23.24
C ASP A 22 16.62 -8.30 21.81
N GLU A 23 15.77 -7.71 20.96
CA GLU A 23 15.52 -8.20 19.60
C GLU A 23 16.34 -7.44 18.55
N ASN A 24 16.93 -8.20 17.61
CA ASN A 24 17.69 -7.68 16.48
C ASN A 24 16.76 -7.36 15.29
N TYR A 25 16.77 -6.12 14.83
CA TYR A 25 16.07 -5.69 13.61
C TYR A 25 17.06 -5.24 12.55
N LEU A 26 16.82 -5.59 11.28
CA LEU A 26 17.51 -4.97 10.16
C LEU A 26 16.81 -3.67 9.82
N LEU A 27 17.59 -2.59 9.75
CA LEU A 27 17.15 -1.37 9.14
C LEU A 27 17.66 -1.30 7.70
N ILE A 28 16.76 -1.14 6.74
CA ILE A 28 17.13 -0.91 5.34
C ILE A 28 16.46 0.36 4.86
N TYR A 29 17.28 1.27 4.36
CA TYR A 29 16.80 2.40 3.57
C TYR A 29 16.55 1.93 2.15
N VAL A 30 15.31 2.09 1.69
CA VAL A 30 14.92 1.72 0.33
C VAL A 30 14.67 2.96 -0.53
N TYR A 31 14.92 2.82 -1.82
CA TYR A 31 14.59 3.77 -2.88
C TYR A 31 13.51 3.17 -3.76
N HIS A 32 12.80 4.01 -4.50
CA HIS A 32 11.80 3.55 -5.46
C HIS A 32 12.43 2.78 -6.64
N ASP A 33 11.66 1.93 -7.30
CA ASP A 33 12.08 1.17 -8.48
C ASP A 33 13.32 0.29 -8.26
N GLN A 34 13.46 -0.23 -7.04
CA GLN A 34 14.56 -1.11 -6.65
C GLN A 34 14.05 -2.46 -6.14
N THR A 35 14.94 -3.45 -6.21
CA THR A 35 14.73 -4.80 -5.67
C THR A 35 15.75 -5.06 -4.57
N TYR A 36 15.28 -5.54 -3.42
CA TYR A 36 16.09 -5.89 -2.26
C TYR A 36 15.87 -7.36 -1.90
N ASN A 37 16.94 -8.14 -1.88
CA ASN A 37 16.90 -9.54 -1.45
C ASN A 37 17.31 -9.63 0.01
N LEU A 38 16.39 -10.11 0.85
CA LEU A 38 16.53 -10.27 2.29
C LEU A 38 16.72 -11.74 2.65
N ASP A 39 16.97 -11.99 3.94
CA ASP A 39 17.12 -13.35 4.45
C ASP A 39 15.86 -14.20 4.23
N ASN A 40 16.02 -15.52 4.33
CA ASN A 40 14.95 -16.52 4.19
C ASN A 40 14.23 -16.55 2.83
N GLY A 41 14.82 -15.94 1.80
CA GLY A 41 14.25 -15.88 0.46
C GLY A 41 13.14 -14.83 0.33
N THR A 42 13.13 -13.81 1.19
CA THR A 42 12.23 -12.67 1.07
C THR A 42 12.78 -11.67 0.06
N GLN A 43 11.99 -11.30 -0.94
CA GLN A 43 12.31 -10.23 -1.87
C GLN A 43 11.37 -9.06 -1.66
N VAL A 44 11.91 -7.84 -1.64
CA VAL A 44 11.15 -6.60 -1.56
C VAL A 44 11.40 -5.80 -2.83
N ASP A 45 10.38 -5.60 -3.65
CA ASP A 45 10.40 -4.63 -4.75
C ASP A 45 9.68 -3.35 -4.31
N THR A 46 10.09 -2.20 -4.83
CA THR A 46 9.51 -0.90 -4.50
C THR A 46 8.98 -0.16 -5.72
N LEU A 47 7.89 0.60 -5.55
CA LEU A 47 7.38 1.56 -6.55
C LEU A 47 7.48 2.99 -6.01
N LEU A 48 7.53 3.98 -6.90
CA LEU A 48 7.57 5.38 -6.48
C LEU A 48 6.21 5.83 -5.98
N SER A 49 6.12 6.39 -4.77
CA SER A 49 4.90 7.06 -4.32
C SER A 49 4.78 8.44 -4.97
N ASN A 50 3.56 8.82 -5.35
CA ASN A 50 3.26 10.16 -5.87
C ASN A 50 2.91 11.18 -4.76
N ASP A 51 3.02 10.79 -3.48
CA ASP A 51 2.86 11.67 -2.33
C ASP A 51 4.10 11.59 -1.42
N SER A 52 4.33 10.45 -0.75
CA SER A 52 5.54 10.22 0.04
C SER A 52 6.08 8.80 -0.03
N GLY A 53 7.40 8.69 -0.20
CA GLY A 53 8.15 7.45 -0.09
C GLY A 53 7.90 6.42 -1.20
N VAL A 54 7.63 5.17 -0.81
CA VAL A 54 7.49 4.05 -1.74
C VAL A 54 6.28 3.18 -1.41
N ALA A 55 5.76 2.51 -2.44
CA ALA A 55 4.94 1.31 -2.24
C ALA A 55 5.84 0.08 -2.17
N PHE A 56 5.44 -0.93 -1.43
CA PHE A 56 6.18 -2.17 -1.23
C PHE A 56 5.47 -3.36 -1.87
N ILE A 57 6.26 -4.22 -2.49
CA ILE A 57 5.86 -5.55 -2.94
C ILE A 57 6.76 -6.53 -2.21
N VAL A 58 6.21 -7.30 -1.28
CA VAL A 58 6.99 -8.27 -0.48
C VAL A 58 6.61 -9.66 -0.92
N LYS A 59 7.60 -10.40 -1.44
CA LYS A 59 7.48 -11.78 -1.89
C LYS A 59 8.22 -12.67 -0.90
N THR A 60 7.52 -13.67 -0.37
CA THR A 60 8.11 -14.73 0.46
C THR A 60 7.78 -16.10 -0.13
N LYS A 61 8.15 -17.18 0.55
CA LYS A 61 7.76 -18.54 0.15
C LYS A 61 6.28 -18.81 0.37
N GLU A 62 5.67 -18.06 1.27
CA GLU A 62 4.28 -18.22 1.72
C GLU A 62 3.29 -17.40 0.87
N GLY A 63 3.77 -16.36 0.18
CA GLY A 63 2.91 -15.52 -0.67
C GLY A 63 3.54 -14.19 -1.06
N THR A 64 2.75 -13.37 -1.73
CA THR A 64 3.11 -12.02 -2.18
C THR A 64 2.11 -11.00 -1.67
N ILE A 65 2.60 -9.96 -0.98
CA ILE A 65 1.77 -8.84 -0.52
C ILE A 65 2.16 -7.53 -1.21
N TYR A 66 1.17 -6.67 -1.40
CA TYR A 66 1.35 -5.28 -1.84
C TYR A 66 0.96 -4.33 -0.71
N HIS A 67 1.78 -3.33 -0.41
CA HIS A 67 1.45 -2.26 0.52
C HIS A 67 1.69 -0.92 -0.18
N ALA A 68 0.64 -0.15 -0.44
CA ALA A 68 0.77 1.05 -1.28
C ALA A 68 1.60 2.16 -0.64
N GLY A 69 1.77 2.17 0.69
CA GLY A 69 2.23 3.38 1.38
C GLY A 69 1.30 4.53 1.01
N ASP A 70 1.86 5.67 0.59
CA ASP A 70 1.06 6.81 0.13
C ASP A 70 0.79 6.79 -1.40
N LEU A 71 1.06 5.70 -2.12
CA LEU A 71 0.78 5.64 -3.56
C LEU A 71 -0.72 5.50 -3.83
N ASN A 72 -1.35 6.55 -4.38
CA ASN A 72 -2.79 6.56 -4.65
C ASN A 72 -3.19 7.48 -5.82
N ASP A 73 -4.43 7.36 -6.32
CA ASP A 73 -5.03 8.38 -7.20
C ASP A 73 -5.43 9.60 -6.35
N TRP A 74 -4.45 10.46 -6.07
CA TRP A 74 -4.64 11.69 -5.29
C TRP A 74 -5.34 12.77 -6.13
N TYR A 75 -6.67 12.74 -6.10
CA TYR A 75 -7.52 13.76 -6.71
C TYR A 75 -8.22 14.57 -5.62
N TRP A 76 -8.14 15.90 -5.74
CA TRP A 76 -8.74 16.83 -4.80
C TRP A 76 -9.59 17.87 -5.52
N ASP A 77 -10.86 17.99 -5.12
CA ASP A 77 -11.76 19.02 -5.62
C ASP A 77 -11.22 20.41 -5.23
N GLY A 78 -11.15 21.32 -6.19
CA GLY A 78 -10.62 22.68 -6.01
C GLY A 78 -9.14 22.84 -6.39
N GLU A 79 -8.37 21.75 -6.49
CA GLU A 79 -7.00 21.80 -6.99
C GLU A 79 -6.95 22.04 -8.51
N PRO A 80 -5.86 22.63 -9.05
CA PRO A 80 -5.70 22.83 -10.48
C PRO A 80 -5.84 21.49 -11.24
N LYS A 81 -6.62 21.51 -12.32
CA LYS A 81 -6.85 20.32 -13.16
C LYS A 81 -5.55 19.64 -13.60
N ALA A 82 -4.53 20.43 -13.93
CA ALA A 82 -3.23 19.91 -14.35
C ALA A 82 -2.51 19.13 -13.23
N ASP A 83 -2.65 19.57 -11.97
CA ASP A 83 -2.04 18.89 -10.83
C ASP A 83 -2.73 17.55 -10.54
N ASN A 84 -4.06 17.55 -10.51
CA ASN A 84 -4.84 16.30 -10.40
C ASN A 84 -4.50 15.33 -11.54
N GLN A 85 -4.44 15.81 -12.79
CA GLN A 85 -4.04 14.97 -13.93
C GLN A 85 -2.63 14.40 -13.80
N ARG A 86 -1.68 15.18 -13.28
CA ARG A 86 -0.30 14.74 -13.04
C ARG A 86 -0.27 13.63 -11.98
N LEU A 87 -0.95 13.81 -10.85
CA LEU A 87 -1.01 12.82 -9.76
C LEU A 87 -1.69 11.53 -10.20
N THR A 88 -2.83 11.62 -10.87
CA THR A 88 -3.51 10.46 -11.48
C THR A 88 -2.59 9.73 -12.48
N SER A 89 -1.88 10.47 -13.33
CA SER A 89 -0.99 9.86 -14.33
C SER A 89 0.20 9.15 -13.69
N ALA A 90 0.80 9.75 -12.65
CA ALA A 90 1.88 9.15 -11.88
C ALA A 90 1.42 7.86 -11.21
N TYR A 91 0.30 7.89 -10.48
CA TYR A 91 -0.28 6.70 -9.86
C TYR A 91 -0.49 5.56 -10.85
N ARG A 92 -1.16 5.86 -11.97
CA ARG A 92 -1.47 4.86 -12.99
C ARG A 92 -0.22 4.33 -13.68
N ALA A 93 0.88 5.10 -13.75
CA ALA A 93 2.15 4.62 -14.26
C ALA A 93 2.75 3.54 -13.38
N GLU A 94 2.72 3.74 -12.07
CA GLU A 94 3.23 2.76 -11.10
C GLU A 94 2.38 1.50 -11.06
N ILE A 95 1.05 1.63 -11.06
CA ILE A 95 0.16 0.46 -11.12
C ILE A 95 0.34 -0.35 -12.41
N ARG A 96 0.72 0.29 -13.53
CA ARG A 96 1.04 -0.44 -14.77
C ARG A 96 2.27 -1.34 -14.63
N LYS A 97 3.26 -0.97 -13.80
CA LYS A 97 4.47 -1.77 -13.58
C LYS A 97 4.17 -3.12 -12.94
N ILE A 98 3.12 -3.19 -12.11
CA ILE A 98 2.69 -4.41 -11.42
C ILE A 98 1.53 -5.14 -12.11
N LYS A 99 1.13 -4.68 -13.30
CA LYS A 99 0.09 -5.34 -14.07
C LYS A 99 0.54 -6.75 -14.47
N GLY A 100 -0.32 -7.74 -14.21
CA GLY A 100 -0.02 -9.15 -14.47
C GLY A 100 0.65 -9.88 -13.31
N MET A 101 0.96 -9.17 -12.22
CA MET A 101 1.31 -9.79 -10.94
C MET A 101 0.05 -10.24 -10.19
N HIS A 102 0.21 -11.22 -9.32
CA HIS A 102 -0.80 -11.68 -8.37
C HIS A 102 -0.37 -11.36 -6.93
N PHE A 103 -1.32 -10.91 -6.11
CA PHE A 103 -1.10 -10.62 -4.70
C PHE A 103 -2.08 -11.39 -3.81
N ASP A 104 -1.57 -12.07 -2.80
CA ASP A 104 -2.39 -12.72 -1.78
C ASP A 104 -3.12 -11.68 -0.93
N ALA A 105 -2.46 -10.57 -0.61
CA ALA A 105 -3.06 -9.45 0.08
C ALA A 105 -2.54 -8.11 -0.44
N ALA A 106 -3.39 -7.10 -0.47
CA ALA A 106 -3.02 -5.73 -0.79
C ALA A 106 -3.54 -4.75 0.28
N PHE A 107 -2.72 -3.76 0.63
CA PHE A 107 -3.09 -2.64 1.48
C PHE A 107 -3.16 -1.38 0.63
N VAL A 108 -4.35 -0.82 0.45
CA VAL A 108 -4.62 0.23 -0.55
C VAL A 108 -5.36 1.40 0.10
N PRO A 109 -5.00 2.67 -0.19
CA PRO A 109 -5.68 3.83 0.38
C PRO A 109 -7.17 3.87 0.01
N LEU A 110 -7.99 4.31 0.97
CA LEU A 110 -9.41 4.57 0.83
C LEU A 110 -9.74 5.81 1.67
N ASP A 111 -9.39 6.98 1.15
CA ASP A 111 -9.34 8.22 1.93
C ASP A 111 -10.64 9.04 1.80
N PRO A 112 -11.50 9.08 2.84
CA PRO A 112 -12.79 9.77 2.79
C PRO A 112 -12.65 11.29 2.59
N ARG A 113 -11.47 11.87 2.87
CA ARG A 113 -11.22 13.31 2.72
C ARG A 113 -11.28 13.74 1.25
N GLN A 114 -11.09 12.83 0.29
CA GLN A 114 -11.19 13.09 -1.15
C GLN A 114 -12.65 13.19 -1.65
N GLY A 115 -13.64 13.08 -0.76
CA GLY A 115 -15.05 13.32 -1.10
C GLY A 115 -15.58 12.31 -2.11
N ASN A 116 -15.87 12.76 -3.34
CA ASN A 116 -16.35 11.90 -4.42
C ASN A 116 -15.25 11.02 -5.02
N HIS A 117 -13.98 11.38 -4.82
CA HIS A 117 -12.81 10.71 -5.39
C HIS A 117 -12.18 9.67 -4.44
N TYR A 118 -12.76 9.47 -3.25
CA TYR A 118 -12.25 8.59 -2.18
C TYR A 118 -11.93 7.16 -2.62
N ALA A 119 -12.58 6.69 -3.68
CA ALA A 119 -12.49 5.32 -4.18
C ALA A 119 -11.69 5.18 -5.50
N ASP A 120 -11.28 6.29 -6.14
CA ASP A 120 -10.73 6.25 -7.50
C ASP A 120 -9.49 5.37 -7.61
N GLY A 121 -8.57 5.49 -6.64
CA GLY A 121 -7.35 4.68 -6.59
C GLY A 121 -7.64 3.19 -6.41
N ILE A 122 -8.36 2.81 -5.35
CA ILE A 122 -8.68 1.40 -5.08
C ILE A 122 -9.48 0.74 -6.22
N LEU A 123 -10.39 1.48 -6.88
CA LEU A 123 -11.15 0.97 -8.02
C LEU A 123 -10.24 0.74 -9.23
N TYR A 124 -9.29 1.64 -9.48
CA TYR A 124 -8.30 1.46 -10.53
C TYR A 124 -7.37 0.28 -10.23
N PHE A 125 -6.94 0.11 -8.98
CA PHE A 125 -6.17 -1.06 -8.54
C PHE A 125 -6.94 -2.37 -8.79
N LEU A 126 -8.17 -2.48 -8.25
CA LEU A 126 -9.04 -3.67 -8.37
C LEU A 126 -9.29 -4.08 -9.82
N LYS A 127 -9.33 -3.12 -10.75
CA LYS A 127 -9.53 -3.35 -12.17
C LYS A 127 -8.28 -3.84 -12.90
N ASN A 128 -7.08 -3.48 -12.43
CA ASN A 128 -5.83 -3.68 -13.17
C ASN A 128 -4.88 -4.69 -12.52
N VAL A 129 -5.08 -5.02 -11.25
CA VAL A 129 -4.19 -5.87 -10.46
C VAL A 129 -4.97 -7.04 -9.88
N ASP A 130 -4.42 -8.24 -10.08
CA ASP A 130 -4.99 -9.47 -9.52
C ASP A 130 -4.62 -9.58 -8.04
N CYS A 131 -5.63 -9.76 -7.19
CA CYS A 131 -5.43 -9.79 -5.75
C CYS A 131 -6.55 -10.53 -5.01
N ASN A 132 -6.21 -11.45 -4.11
CA ASN A 132 -7.20 -12.24 -3.38
C ASN A 132 -7.99 -11.39 -2.38
N VAL A 133 -7.30 -10.63 -1.53
CA VAL A 133 -7.94 -9.76 -0.52
C VAL A 133 -7.30 -8.38 -0.45
N ILE A 134 -8.11 -7.36 -0.23
CA ILE A 134 -7.67 -5.98 -0.05
C ILE A 134 -8.08 -5.48 1.33
N PHE A 135 -7.13 -4.88 2.04
CA PHE A 135 -7.29 -4.18 3.29
C PHE A 135 -7.22 -2.67 3.00
N PRO A 136 -8.34 -1.94 3.07
CA PRO A 136 -8.31 -0.49 2.95
C PRO A 136 -7.44 0.12 4.05
N MET A 137 -6.72 1.19 3.73
CA MET A 137 -5.95 2.00 4.68
C MET A 137 -6.18 3.50 4.42
N HIS A 138 -5.49 4.40 5.12
CA HIS A 138 -5.65 5.86 4.96
C HIS A 138 -7.10 6.37 5.13
N TYR A 139 -7.92 5.69 5.94
CA TYR A 139 -9.29 6.11 6.21
C TYR A 139 -9.43 6.97 7.48
N TRP A 140 -8.32 7.37 8.11
CA TRP A 140 -8.28 8.40 9.18
C TRP A 140 -9.31 8.22 10.31
N ASN A 141 -9.41 7.01 10.86
CA ASN A 141 -10.39 6.61 11.88
C ASN A 141 -11.86 6.66 11.44
N ASP A 142 -12.16 6.98 10.19
CA ASP A 142 -13.50 6.87 9.61
C ASP A 142 -13.67 5.53 8.89
N ALA A 143 -13.73 4.45 9.66
CA ALA A 143 -13.97 3.11 9.12
C ALA A 143 -15.34 2.95 8.42
N ASN A 144 -16.26 3.93 8.55
CA ASN A 144 -17.52 3.88 7.82
C ASN A 144 -17.30 4.03 6.31
N VAL A 145 -16.19 4.62 5.86
CA VAL A 145 -15.84 4.68 4.43
C VAL A 145 -15.72 3.28 3.82
N ILE A 146 -15.28 2.28 4.58
CA ILE A 146 -15.22 0.88 4.13
C ILE A 146 -16.65 0.34 3.90
N LYS A 147 -17.57 0.63 4.83
CA LYS A 147 -18.99 0.24 4.70
C LYS A 147 -19.65 0.94 3.51
N ARG A 148 -19.35 2.22 3.31
CA ARG A 148 -19.80 2.99 2.14
C ARG A 148 -19.29 2.33 0.85
N PHE A 149 -17.99 2.05 0.76
CA PHE A 149 -17.39 1.42 -0.42
C PHE A 149 -18.04 0.08 -0.77
N ILE A 150 -18.21 -0.85 0.18
CA ILE A 150 -18.83 -2.15 -0.10
C ILE A 150 -20.33 -2.06 -0.43
N THR A 151 -20.99 -0.95 -0.03
CA THR A 151 -22.38 -0.69 -0.37
C THR A 151 -22.52 -0.14 -1.79
N GLU A 152 -21.63 0.79 -2.17
CA GLU A 152 -21.57 1.38 -3.52
C GLU A 152 -21.03 0.37 -4.56
N TYR A 153 -20.13 -0.53 -4.16
CA TYR A 153 -19.45 -1.50 -5.03
C TYR A 153 -19.58 -2.94 -4.52
N PRO A 154 -20.80 -3.51 -4.47
CA PRO A 154 -21.06 -4.83 -3.88
C PRO A 154 -20.31 -5.98 -4.57
N GLN A 155 -19.94 -5.83 -5.84
CA GLN A 155 -19.14 -6.80 -6.59
C GLN A 155 -17.75 -7.04 -5.99
N TYR A 156 -17.22 -6.10 -5.20
CA TYR A 156 -15.91 -6.24 -4.54
C TYR A 156 -16.00 -6.67 -3.07
N LYS A 157 -17.22 -6.82 -2.52
CA LYS A 157 -17.45 -7.10 -1.10
C LYS A 157 -16.69 -8.33 -0.58
N SER A 158 -16.53 -9.38 -1.38
CA SER A 158 -15.80 -10.59 -0.97
C SER A 158 -14.29 -10.38 -0.85
N ARG A 159 -13.74 -9.41 -1.60
CA ARG A 159 -12.31 -9.08 -1.65
C ARG A 159 -11.92 -8.03 -0.62
N ILE A 160 -12.82 -7.12 -0.25
CA ILE A 160 -12.53 -6.08 0.75
C ILE A 160 -12.68 -6.61 2.18
N LYS A 161 -11.63 -6.47 3.00
CA LYS A 161 -11.63 -6.82 4.42
C LYS A 161 -11.70 -5.57 5.27
N ASN A 162 -12.58 -5.58 6.27
CA ASN A 162 -12.63 -4.52 7.27
C ASN A 162 -11.43 -4.68 8.22
N THR A 163 -10.51 -3.72 8.18
CA THR A 163 -9.30 -3.66 9.00
C THR A 163 -9.61 -3.47 10.49
N GLU A 164 -10.75 -2.89 10.85
CA GLU A 164 -11.15 -2.71 12.25
C GLU A 164 -11.46 -4.05 12.93
N CYS A 165 -11.86 -5.09 12.19
CA CYS A 165 -12.08 -6.42 12.76
C CYS A 165 -10.77 -7.13 13.17
N ALA A 166 -9.61 -6.64 12.71
CA ALA A 166 -8.30 -7.17 13.03
C ALA A 166 -7.59 -6.37 14.15
N LYS A 167 -8.15 -5.23 14.57
CA LYS A 167 -7.75 -4.56 15.82
C LYS A 167 -8.31 -5.39 16.97
N GLY A 168 -7.52 -6.37 17.42
CA GLY A 168 -7.68 -6.92 18.76
C GLY A 168 -7.70 -5.77 19.78
N GLU A 169 -8.39 -6.01 20.90
CA GLU A 169 -8.60 -5.10 22.03
C GLU A 169 -7.44 -4.12 22.25
N GLU A 170 -7.79 -2.85 22.52
CA GLU A 170 -6.83 -1.78 22.87
C GLU A 170 -5.77 -2.29 23.85
N LEU A 171 -4.48 -2.09 23.51
CA LEU A 171 -3.34 -2.35 24.40
C LEU A 171 -3.38 -1.45 25.65
#